data_AF-A0A1J5Q221-F1
#
_entry.id   AF-A0A1J5Q221-F1
#
_cell.length_a   1.000
_cell.length_b   1.000
_cell.length_c   1.000
_cell.angle_alpha   90.00
_cell.angle_beta   90.00
_cell.angle_gamma   90.00
#
_symmetry.space_group_name_H-M   'P 1'
#
loop_
_entity.id
_entity.type
_entity.pdbx_description
1 polymer ?
#
loop_
_entity_poly.entity_id
_entity_poly.type
_entity_poly.pdbx_seq_one_letter_code
_entity_poly.pdbx_strand_id
1 'polypeptide(L)' 'MVGTHAGDVIGEVALAIEMGADAIDIGKTIHLHPTLGESIGMADEVAHGSCTDVPPVRK' A
#
# COMPACT_ATOMS: atom_id res chain seq x y z
N MET A 1 5.43 -7.45 -4.96
CA MET A 1 4.36 -8.34 -4.44
C MET A 1 4.79 -9.79 -4.62
N VAL A 2 4.68 -10.61 -3.57
CA VAL A 2 4.87 -12.07 -3.63
C VAL A 2 3.76 -12.71 -2.81
N GLY A 3 2.99 -13.61 -3.41
CA GLY A 3 1.80 -14.21 -2.80
C GLY A 3 0.80 -14.69 -3.86
N THR A 4 -0.27 -15.35 -3.43
CA THR A 4 -1.41 -15.65 -4.32
C THR A 4 -2.00 -14.34 -4.84
N HIS A 5 -2.47 -14.31 -6.09
CA HIS A 5 -3.09 -13.13 -6.70
C HIS A 5 -2.22 -11.87 -6.79
N ALA A 6 -0.90 -11.96 -6.58
CA ALA A 6 0.01 -10.81 -6.66
C ALA A 6 -0.05 -10.09 -8.02
N GLY A 7 -0.28 -10.83 -9.12
CA GLY A 7 -0.45 -10.28 -10.46
C GLY A 7 -1.78 -9.52 -10.66
N ASP A 8 -2.81 -9.82 -9.87
CA ASP A 8 -4.12 -9.19 -9.97
C ASP A 8 -4.12 -7.79 -9.31
N VAL A 9 -3.29 -7.61 -8.28
CA VAL A 9 -3.21 -6.37 -7.49
C VAL A 9 -2.07 -5.44 -7.91
N ILE A 10 -1.04 -5.92 -8.63
CA ILE A 10 0.08 -5.07 -9.06
C ILE A 10 -0.34 -3.97 -10.05
N GLY A 11 -1.50 -4.10 -10.69
CA GLY A 11 -2.05 -3.09 -11.60
C GLY A 11 -2.29 -1.73 -10.93
N GLU A 12 -2.60 -1.71 -9.63
CA GLU A 12 -2.75 -0.46 -8.87
C GLU A 12 -1.42 0.29 -8.76
N VAL A 13 -0.32 -0.40 -8.43
CA VAL A 13 1.02 0.19 -8.35
C VAL A 13 1.47 0.69 -9.71
N ALA A 14 1.17 -0.05 -10.78
CA ALA A 14 1.45 0.39 -12.15
C ALA A 14 0.69 1.69 -12.49
N LEU A 15 -0.60 1.76 -12.16
CA LEU A 15 -1.40 2.98 -12.37
C LEU A 15 -0.87 4.14 -11.52
N ALA A 16 -0.51 3.92 -10.26
CA ALA A 16 0.06 4.95 -9.39
C ALA A 16 1.34 5.56 -9.99
N ILE A 17 2.21 4.73 -10.57
CA ILE A 17 3.42 5.19 -11.27
C ILE A 17 3.06 6.03 -12.51
N GLU A 18 2.14 5.56 -13.35
CA GLU A 18 1.71 6.28 -14.56
C GLU A 18 1.06 7.63 -14.24
N MET A 19 0.35 7.71 -13.11
CA MET A 19 -0.26 8.95 -12.62
C MET A 19 0.75 9.88 -11.95
N GLY A 20 1.99 9.44 -11.73
CA GLY A 20 2.98 10.19 -10.96
C GLY A 20 2.54 10.40 -9.50
N ALA A 21 1.73 9.48 -8.97
CA ALA A 21 1.21 9.55 -7.61
C ALA A 21 2.35 9.47 -6.60
N ASP A 22 2.24 10.25 -5.54
CA ASP A 22 3.15 10.14 -4.42
C ASP A 22 2.65 9.10 -3.40
N ALA A 23 3.47 8.92 -2.38
CA ALA A 23 3.25 7.94 -1.34
C ALA A 23 1.96 8.30 -0.53
N ILE A 24 1.70 9.58 -0.27
CA ILE A 24 0.49 10.06 0.43
C ILE A 24 -0.78 9.77 -0.37
N ASP A 25 -0.75 9.90 -1.70
CA ASP A 25 -1.87 9.57 -2.57
C ASP A 25 -2.31 8.09 -2.40
N ILE A 26 -1.34 7.19 -2.31
CA ILE A 26 -1.57 5.75 -2.12
C ILE A 26 -2.02 5.45 -0.69
N GLY A 27 -1.30 5.94 0.32
CA GLY A 27 -1.60 5.63 1.73
C GLY A 27 -2.92 6.21 2.22
N LYS A 28 -3.35 7.36 1.69
CA LYS A 28 -4.66 7.95 2.03
C LYS A 28 -5.81 7.41 1.19
N THR A 29 -5.54 6.62 0.16
CA THR A 29 -6.58 5.89 -0.56
C THR A 29 -7.14 4.81 0.36
N ILE A 30 -8.46 4.85 0.61
CA ILE A 30 -9.11 3.87 1.49
C ILE A 30 -9.25 2.55 0.72
N HIS A 31 -8.41 1.59 1.06
CA HIS A 31 -8.48 0.24 0.53
C HIS A 31 -9.56 -0.57 1.25
N LEU A 32 -10.12 -1.56 0.55
CA LEU A 32 -11.13 -2.44 1.13
C LEU A 32 -10.48 -3.43 2.12
N HIS A 33 -11.04 -3.52 3.33
CA HIS A 33 -10.69 -4.52 4.33
C HIS A 33 -11.71 -5.67 4.39
N PRO A 34 -11.31 -6.95 4.57
CA PRO A 34 -9.94 -7.50 4.54
C PRO A 34 -9.58 -8.00 3.13
N THR A 35 -8.52 -7.47 2.51
CA THR A 35 -8.08 -7.86 1.16
C THR A 35 -6.57 -7.87 1.00
N LEU A 36 -6.04 -8.64 0.03
CA LEU A 36 -4.61 -8.56 -0.31
C LEU A 36 -4.19 -7.20 -0.90
N GLY A 37 -5.13 -6.48 -1.50
CA GLY A 37 -4.88 -5.15 -2.07
C GLY A 37 -4.59 -4.10 -1.00
N GLU A 38 -5.19 -4.22 0.20
CA GLU A 38 -4.97 -3.26 1.29
C GLU A 38 -3.50 -3.14 1.72
N SER A 39 -2.70 -4.19 1.47
CA SER A 39 -1.25 -4.18 1.71
C SER A 39 -0.49 -3.12 0.90
N ILE A 40 -1.05 -2.61 -0.21
CA ILE A 40 -0.45 -1.52 -1.00
C ILE A 40 -0.52 -0.20 -0.22
N GLY A 41 -1.72 0.18 0.24
CA GLY A 41 -1.90 1.33 1.15
C GLY A 41 -1.14 1.18 2.47
N MET A 42 -1.18 0.00 3.09
CA MET A 42 -0.42 -0.24 4.34
C MET A 42 1.09 -0.09 4.13
N ALA A 43 1.64 -0.48 2.98
CA ALA A 43 3.07 -0.32 2.70
C ALA A 43 3.48 1.16 2.70
N ASP A 44 2.61 2.05 2.22
CA ASP A 44 2.82 3.50 2.34
C ASP A 44 2.80 3.96 3.79
N GLU A 45 1.77 3.56 4.55
CA GLU A 45 1.65 3.93 5.95
C GLU A 45 2.87 3.46 6.77
N VAL A 46 3.46 2.32 6.40
CA VAL A 46 4.71 1.83 7.00
C VAL A 46 5.88 2.74 6.63
N ALA A 47 6.00 3.14 5.37
CA ALA A 47 7.05 4.06 4.90
C ALA A 47 6.98 5.42 5.60
N HIS A 48 5.77 5.92 5.89
CA HIS A 48 5.52 7.16 6.61
C HIS A 48 5.46 7.02 8.14
N GLY A 49 5.55 5.80 8.67
CA GLY A 49 5.49 5.53 10.10
C GLY A 49 4.11 5.81 10.73
N SER A 50 3.05 5.85 9.94
CA SER A 50 1.66 6.00 10.39
C SER A 50 0.90 4.68 10.53
N CYS A 51 1.44 3.57 9.99
CA CYS A 51 0.76 2.27 10.04
C CYS A 51 0.62 1.77 11.48
N THR A 52 -0.61 1.43 11.86
CA THR A 52 -0.93 0.92 13.20
C THR A 52 -1.00 -0.60 13.29
N ASP A 53 -0.95 -1.30 12.16
CA ASP A 53 -1.10 -2.77 12.09
C ASP A 53 0.24 -3.50 12.20
N VAL A 54 1.35 -2.77 12.22
CA VAL A 54 2.70 -3.30 12.44
C VAL A 54 3.36 -2.61 13.64
N PRO A 55 4.41 -3.22 14.23
CA PRO A 55 5.17 -2.55 15.29
C PRO A 55 5.74 -1.21 14.84
N PRO A 56 5.83 -0.21 15.74
CA PRO A 56 6.36 1.10 15.39
C PRO A 56 7.82 1.00 14.93
N VAL A 57 8.18 1.81 13.93
CA VAL A 57 9.55 1.91 13.42
C VAL A 57 10.47 2.37 14.56
N ARG A 58 11.58 1.66 14.77
CA ARG A 58 12.57 2.02 15.79
C ARG A 58 13.25 3.34 15.38
N LYS A 59 13.27 4.32 16.30
CA LYS A 59 14.01 5.58 16.14
C LYS A 59 15.52 5.34 16.23
#